data_AF-A0A0H3CQN1-F1
#
_entry.id   AF-A0A0H3CQN1-F1
#
_cell.length_a   1.000
_cell.length_b   1.000
_cell.length_c   1.000
_cell.angle_alpha   90.00
_cell.angle_beta   90.00
_cell.angle_gamma   90.00
#
_symmetry.space_group_name_H-M   'P 1'
#
loop_
_entity.id
_entity.type
_entity.pdbx_description
1 polymer ?
#
loop_
_entity_poly.entity_id
_entity_poly.type
_entity_poly.pdbx_seq_one_letter_code
_entity_poly.pdbx_strand_id
1 'polypeptide(L)'
;MVQVLQALVAQENRNLVVSPDVSGTLSLSLTHVPWRQALQTVIASAGLVLREEGGIFYVNTAAWQREQQERKAQDRARRQLEAPLLSQSISFSYADAGELQNAAEKLLSPKGSLSLDKRTNRLLVRDNKAVLDTLQRWATQMDIPVEQVELAAHIVTINEKVCGSWG
;
A
#
# COMPACT_ATOMS: atom_id res chain seq x y z
N MET A 1 -6.54 35.13 -18.98
CA MET A 1 -6.14 33.75 -19.38
C MET A 1 -7.30 32.76 -19.25
N VAL A 2 -7.99 32.71 -18.11
CA VAL A 2 -9.14 31.81 -17.87
C VAL A 2 -10.23 31.91 -18.96
N GLN A 3 -10.56 33.12 -19.42
CA GLN A 3 -11.55 33.33 -20.48
C GLN A 3 -11.18 32.67 -21.82
N VAL A 4 -9.88 32.60 -22.16
CA VAL A 4 -9.41 31.97 -23.40
C VAL A 4 -9.58 30.45 -23.32
N LEU A 5 -9.23 29.85 -22.18
CA LEU A 5 -9.42 28.41 -21.94
C LEU A 5 -10.90 28.03 -21.97
N GLN A 6 -11.76 28.84 -21.34
CA GLN A 6 -13.21 28.64 -21.36
C GLN A 6 -13.78 28.74 -22.77
N ALA A 7 -13.36 29.73 -23.57
CA ALA A 7 -13.83 29.89 -24.95
C ALA A 7 -13.45 28.69 -25.84
N LEU A 8 -12.23 28.18 -25.73
CA LEU A 8 -11.76 27.02 -26.49
C LEU A 8 -12.55 25.73 -26.16
N VAL A 9 -12.91 25.54 -24.89
CA VAL A 9 -13.65 24.35 -24.43
C VAL A 9 -15.14 24.46 -24.74
N ALA A 10 -15.72 25.67 -24.65
CA ALA A 10 -17.12 25.93 -24.94
C ALA A 10 -17.47 25.69 -26.42
N GLN A 11 -16.53 25.94 -27.34
CA GLN A 11 -16.71 25.65 -28.78
C GLN A 11 -17.04 24.18 -29.06
N GLU A 12 -16.62 23.27 -28.18
CA GLU A 12 -16.71 21.81 -28.36
C GLU A 12 -17.60 21.14 -27.31
N ASN A 13 -18.37 21.94 -26.56
CA ASN A 13 -19.31 21.48 -25.53
C ASN A 13 -18.67 20.58 -24.46
N ARG A 14 -17.45 20.91 -24.04
CA ARG A 14 -16.68 20.17 -23.02
C ARG A 14 -16.78 20.85 -21.65
N ASN A 15 -16.52 20.08 -20.59
CA ASN A 15 -16.47 20.61 -19.22
C ASN A 15 -15.02 20.98 -18.85
N LEU A 16 -14.83 22.18 -18.27
CA LEU A 16 -13.53 22.68 -17.83
C LEU A 16 -13.63 23.23 -16.41
N VAL A 17 -12.74 22.77 -15.54
CA VAL A 17 -12.49 23.30 -14.20
C VAL A 17 -11.11 23.93 -14.18
N VAL A 18 -11.03 25.19 -13.77
CA VAL A 18 -9.77 25.94 -13.66
C VAL A 18 -9.53 26.27 -12.20
N SER A 19 -8.34 25.97 -11.69
CA SER A 19 -8.00 26.28 -10.30
C SER A 19 -7.79 27.79 -10.07
N PRO A 20 -8.04 28.31 -8.85
CA PRO A 20 -8.05 29.76 -8.59
C PRO A 20 -6.70 30.45 -8.78
N ASP A 21 -5.61 29.69 -8.72
CA ASP A 21 -4.22 30.14 -8.87
C ASP A 21 -3.82 30.38 -10.34
N VAL A 22 -4.66 29.98 -11.30
CA VAL A 22 -4.45 30.26 -12.73
C VAL A 22 -4.77 31.74 -13.00
N SER A 23 -3.75 32.58 -12.91
CA SER A 23 -3.84 34.03 -13.14
C SER A 23 -2.92 34.46 -14.29
N GLY A 24 -3.24 35.60 -14.91
CA GLY A 24 -2.44 36.20 -15.98
C GLY A 24 -3.22 36.57 -17.25
N THR A 25 -2.56 37.33 -18.11
CA THR A 25 -3.04 37.74 -19.44
C THR A 25 -2.17 37.10 -20.50
N LEU A 26 -2.81 36.42 -21.46
CA LEU A 26 -2.13 35.78 -22.58
C LEU A 26 -2.74 36.36 -23.85
N SER A 27 -1.92 37.00 -24.67
CA SER A 27 -2.30 37.43 -26.01
C SER A 27 -2.10 36.27 -26.97
N LEU A 28 -3.14 35.88 -27.70
CA LEU A 28 -3.12 34.72 -28.58
C LEU A 28 -3.65 35.10 -29.95
N SER A 29 -3.00 34.61 -31.00
CA SER A 29 -3.52 34.67 -32.38
C SER A 29 -3.40 33.27 -32.97
N LEU A 30 -4.55 32.69 -33.33
CA LEU A 30 -4.65 31.33 -33.83
C LEU A 30 -5.37 31.35 -35.18
N THR A 31 -4.78 30.72 -36.18
CA THR A 31 -5.32 30.69 -37.55
C THR A 31 -5.31 29.24 -38.03
N HIS A 32 -6.48 28.67 -38.32
CA HIS A 32 -6.65 27.27 -38.74
C HIS A 32 -6.03 26.22 -37.79
N VAL A 33 -6.12 26.44 -36.47
CA VAL A 33 -5.59 25.51 -35.46
C VAL A 33 -6.74 24.74 -34.80
N PRO A 34 -6.70 23.39 -34.74
CA PRO A 34 -7.65 22.59 -33.97
C PRO A 34 -7.67 23.00 -32.49
N TRP A 35 -8.84 23.04 -31.87
CA TRP A 35 -9.01 23.51 -30.49
C TRP A 35 -8.12 22.77 -29.48
N ARG A 36 -7.91 21.45 -29.64
CA ARG A 36 -7.10 20.65 -28.73
C ARG A 36 -5.62 21.05 -28.82
N GLN A 37 -5.15 21.35 -30.03
CA GLN A 37 -3.80 21.86 -30.27
C GLN A 37 -3.67 23.29 -29.73
N ALA A 38 -4.67 24.14 -29.94
CA ALA A 38 -4.73 25.48 -29.37
C ALA A 38 -4.66 25.47 -27.84
N LEU A 39 -5.47 24.61 -27.21
CA LEU A 39 -5.49 24.39 -25.77
C LEU A 39 -4.12 23.95 -25.26
N GLN A 40 -3.50 22.95 -25.90
CA GLN A 40 -2.16 22.48 -25.54
C GLN A 40 -1.12 23.59 -25.64
N THR A 41 -1.17 24.42 -26.69
CA THR A 41 -0.26 25.57 -26.86
C THR A 41 -0.43 26.59 -25.73
N VAL A 42 -1.68 26.89 -25.35
CA VAL A 42 -1.96 27.81 -24.22
C VAL A 42 -1.42 27.24 -22.92
N ILE A 43 -1.66 25.96 -22.65
CA ILE A 43 -1.18 25.27 -21.45
C ILE A 43 0.35 25.29 -21.38
N ALA A 44 1.01 24.92 -22.48
CA ALA A 44 2.47 24.88 -22.57
C ALA A 44 3.09 26.28 -22.42
N SER A 45 2.53 27.28 -23.09
CA SER A 45 3.02 28.67 -23.04
C SER A 45 2.84 29.30 -21.65
N ALA A 46 1.77 28.94 -20.93
CA ALA A 46 1.48 29.47 -19.61
C ALA A 46 2.08 28.62 -18.46
N GLY A 47 2.80 27.52 -18.77
CA GLY A 47 3.37 26.63 -17.76
C GLY A 47 2.31 25.91 -16.90
N LEU A 48 1.11 25.71 -17.46
CA LEU A 48 0.00 25.06 -16.78
C LEU A 48 0.06 23.55 -16.98
N VAL A 49 -0.73 22.84 -16.19
CA VAL A 49 -0.92 21.40 -16.27
C VAL A 49 -2.39 21.12 -16.59
N LEU A 50 -2.62 20.26 -17.58
CA LEU A 50 -3.95 19.77 -17.96
C LEU A 50 -4.10 18.31 -17.55
N ARG A 51 -5.23 18.00 -16.92
CA ARG A 51 -5.64 16.62 -16.61
C ARG A 51 -7.07 16.38 -17.08
N GLU A 52 -7.34 15.22 -17.64
CA GLU A 52 -8.69 14.78 -17.98
C GLU A 52 -9.13 13.67 -17.02
N GLU A 53 -10.21 13.89 -16.27
CA GLU A 53 -10.81 12.89 -15.39
C GLU A 53 -12.33 12.86 -15.63
N GLY A 54 -12.86 11.71 -16.04
CA GLY A 54 -14.30 11.53 -16.25
C GLY A 54 -14.93 12.46 -17.29
N GLY A 55 -14.16 12.87 -18.31
CA GLY A 55 -14.63 13.80 -19.35
C GLY A 55 -14.64 15.28 -18.92
N ILE A 56 -14.07 15.60 -17.76
CA ILE A 56 -13.85 16.97 -17.29
C ILE A 56 -12.36 17.29 -17.40
N PHE A 57 -12.04 18.43 -18.02
CA PHE A 57 -10.69 18.96 -18.08
C PHE A 57 -10.40 19.80 -16.83
N TYR A 58 -9.30 19.50 -16.16
CA TYR A 58 -8.79 20.25 -15.02
C TYR A 58 -7.52 20.97 -15.44
N VAL A 59 -7.51 22.29 -15.30
CA VAL A 59 -6.32 23.11 -15.56
C VAL A 59 -5.85 23.73 -14.25
N ASN A 60 -4.58 23.52 -13.92
CA ASN A 60 -3.95 24.05 -12.73
C ASN A 60 -2.48 24.41 -12.96
N THR A 61 -1.85 25.07 -12.00
CA THR A 61 -0.40 25.28 -12.03
C THR A 61 0.34 24.08 -11.44
N ALA A 62 1.60 23.89 -11.84
CA ALA A 62 2.47 22.88 -11.22
C ALA A 62 2.68 23.11 -9.71
N ALA A 63 2.61 24.36 -9.25
CA ALA A 63 2.72 24.69 -7.83
C ALA A 63 1.50 24.20 -7.04
N TRP A 64 0.29 24.44 -7.56
CA TRP A 64 -0.94 23.94 -6.95
C TRP A 64 -0.98 22.41 -6.90
N GLN A 65 -0.52 21.74 -7.95
CA GLN A 65 -0.47 20.28 -7.96
C GLN A 65 0.42 19.73 -6.84
N ARG A 66 1.61 20.33 -6.63
CA ARG A 66 2.52 19.94 -5.54
C ARG A 66 1.90 20.21 -4.17
N GLU A 67 1.36 21.40 -3.96
CA GLU A 67 0.72 21.76 -2.68
C GLU A 67 -0.44 20.81 -2.34
N GLN A 68 -1.27 20.46 -3.32
CA GLN A 68 -2.37 19.50 -3.11
C GLN A 68 -1.86 18.10 -2.79
N GLN A 69 -0.76 17.67 -3.40
CA GLN A 69 -0.13 16.38 -3.07
C GLN A 69 0.43 16.37 -1.65
N GLU A 70 1.12 17.44 -1.25
CA GLU A 70 1.66 17.60 0.09
C GLU A 70 0.56 17.65 1.15
N ARG A 71 -0.49 18.45 0.93
CA ARG A 71 -1.66 18.51 1.82
C ARG A 71 -2.31 17.13 1.98
N LYS A 72 -2.53 16.41 0.88
CA LYS A 72 -3.08 15.05 0.93
C LYS A 72 -2.16 14.08 1.67
N ALA A 73 -0.84 14.19 1.52
CA ALA A 73 0.12 13.37 2.23
C ALA A 73 0.11 13.67 3.74
N GLN A 74 0.10 14.95 4.11
CA GLN A 74 0.00 15.40 5.50
C GLN A 74 -1.31 14.96 6.15
N ASP A 75 -2.45 15.10 5.45
CA ASP A 75 -3.74 14.65 5.95
C ASP A 75 -3.76 13.14 6.17
N ARG A 76 -3.17 12.36 5.27
CA ARG A 76 -3.03 10.91 5.44
C ARG A 76 -2.16 10.57 6.65
N ALA A 77 -1.01 11.21 6.79
CA ALA A 77 -0.12 11.01 7.93
C ALA A 77 -0.82 11.38 9.24
N ARG A 78 -1.53 12.52 9.27
CA ARG A 78 -2.30 12.97 10.42
C ARG A 78 -3.41 11.99 10.80
N ARG A 79 -4.20 11.52 9.83
CA ARG A 79 -5.25 10.53 10.06
C ARG A 79 -4.70 9.21 10.60
N GLN A 80 -3.53 8.78 10.13
CA GLN A 80 -2.86 7.58 10.67
C GLN A 80 -2.43 7.78 12.13
N LEU A 81 -1.94 8.96 12.49
CA LEU A 81 -1.56 9.28 13.87
C LEU A 81 -2.77 9.43 14.81
N GLU A 82 -3.88 9.97 14.30
CA GLU A 82 -5.14 10.17 15.04
C GLU A 82 -6.02 8.90 15.09
N ALA A 83 -5.69 7.86 14.32
CA ALA A 83 -6.45 6.62 14.32
C ALA A 83 -6.47 5.99 15.72
N PRO A 84 -7.64 5.52 16.19
CA PRO A 84 -7.73 4.89 17.50
C PRO A 84 -6.93 3.58 17.52
N LEU A 85 -6.15 3.40 18.58
CA LEU A 85 -5.44 2.16 18.85
C LEU A 85 -6.41 1.18 19.51
N LEU A 86 -6.53 0.00 18.92
CA LEU A 86 -7.32 -1.11 19.42
C LEU A 86 -6.40 -2.23 19.87
N SER A 87 -6.84 -3.03 20.84
CA SER A 87 -6.09 -4.19 21.32
C SER A 87 -6.75 -5.47 20.83
N GLN A 88 -5.94 -6.40 20.31
CA GLN A 88 -6.38 -7.70 19.84
C GLN A 88 -5.36 -8.78 20.22
N SER A 89 -5.86 -9.98 20.56
CA SER A 89 -5.02 -11.14 20.83
C SER A 89 -5.10 -12.11 19.66
N ILE A 90 -3.95 -12.58 19.20
CA ILE A 90 -3.80 -13.57 18.13
C ILE A 90 -3.16 -14.82 18.74
N SER A 91 -3.87 -15.94 18.73
CA SER A 91 -3.37 -17.24 19.18
C SER A 91 -2.93 -18.10 18.01
N PHE A 92 -1.89 -18.90 18.21
CA PHE A 92 -1.37 -19.85 17.23
C PHE A 92 -1.54 -21.28 17.76
N SER A 93 -1.97 -22.19 16.89
CA SER A 93 -2.27 -23.59 17.23
C SER A 93 -1.15 -24.54 16.81
N TYR A 94 -0.46 -24.22 15.72
CA TYR A 94 0.59 -25.02 15.11
C TYR A 94 1.95 -24.32 15.15
N ALA A 95 1.98 -23.01 14.92
CA ALA A 95 3.20 -22.22 14.95
C ALA A 95 3.54 -21.71 16.36
N ASP A 96 4.83 -21.53 16.65
CA ASP A 96 5.29 -20.88 17.88
C ASP A 96 5.19 -19.35 17.75
N ALA A 97 4.44 -18.72 18.65
CA ALA A 97 4.22 -17.27 18.64
C ALA A 97 5.52 -16.49 18.88
N GLY A 98 6.49 -17.06 19.61
CA GLY A 98 7.80 -16.44 19.86
C GLY A 98 8.67 -16.41 18.61
N GLU A 99 8.66 -17.46 17.80
CA GLU A 99 9.35 -17.48 16.50
C GLU A 99 8.74 -16.46 15.52
N LEU A 100 7.42 -16.29 15.58
CA LEU A 100 6.68 -15.36 14.73
C LEU A 100 6.72 -13.90 15.20
N GLN A 101 7.13 -13.62 16.45
CA GLN A 101 7.14 -12.28 17.03
C GLN A 101 7.88 -11.26 16.16
N ASN A 102 9.12 -11.56 15.78
CA ASN A 102 9.96 -10.64 14.99
C ASN A 102 9.39 -10.35 13.59
N ALA A 103 8.67 -11.31 13.01
CA ALA A 103 7.99 -11.12 11.73
C ALA A 103 6.73 -10.27 11.90
N ALA A 104 5.96 -10.49 12.96
CA ALA A 104 4.78 -9.70 13.30
C ALA A 104 5.11 -8.24 13.62
N GLU A 105 6.20 -7.99 14.35
CA GLU A 105 6.63 -6.63 14.71
C GLU A 105 6.90 -5.74 13.49
N LYS A 106 7.37 -6.31 12.38
CA LYS A 106 7.62 -5.58 11.11
C LYS A 106 6.34 -5.12 10.42
N LEU A 107 5.19 -5.67 10.79
CA LEU A 107 3.88 -5.33 10.21
C LEU A 107 3.14 -4.26 11.02
N LEU A 108 3.67 -3.84 12.16
CA LEU A 108 3.07 -2.81 13.01
C LEU A 108 3.15 -1.42 12.38
N SER A 109 2.21 -0.55 12.75
CA SER A 109 2.32 0.88 12.49
C SER A 109 3.37 1.53 13.41
N PRO A 110 3.80 2.76 13.11
CA PRO A 110 4.73 3.50 13.98
C PRO A 110 4.26 3.70 15.43
N LYS A 111 2.95 3.56 15.71
CA LYS A 111 2.37 3.67 17.06
C LYS A 111 1.95 2.32 17.64
N GLY A 112 2.14 1.24 16.89
CA GLY A 112 1.77 -0.10 17.29
C GLY A 112 2.67 -0.63 18.39
N SER A 113 2.14 -1.50 19.23
CA SER A 113 2.94 -2.30 20.15
C SER A 113 2.50 -3.75 20.11
N LEU A 114 3.45 -4.65 20.36
CA LEU A 114 3.23 -6.08 20.36
C LEU A 114 3.95 -6.69 21.57
N SER A 115 3.28 -7.62 22.24
CA SER A 115 3.87 -8.41 23.30
C SER A 115 3.51 -9.88 23.16
N LEU A 116 4.42 -10.74 23.59
CA LEU A 116 4.28 -12.19 23.54
C LEU A 116 3.80 -12.72 24.89
N ASP A 117 2.66 -13.41 24.88
CA ASP A 117 2.26 -14.28 26.00
C ASP A 117 2.68 -15.72 25.68
N LYS A 118 3.87 -16.10 26.17
CA LYS A 118 4.45 -17.44 26.01
C LYS A 118 3.59 -18.53 26.66
N ARG A 119 2.90 -18.23 27.76
CA ARG A 119 2.11 -19.22 28.50
C ARG A 119 0.91 -19.70 27.69
N THR A 120 0.34 -18.83 26.86
CA THR A 120 -0.85 -19.16 26.06
C THR A 120 -0.59 -19.24 24.56
N ASN A 121 0.68 -19.13 24.13
CA ASN A 121 1.10 -19.06 22.72
C ASN A 121 0.34 -17.97 21.94
N ARG A 122 0.36 -16.73 22.45
CA ARG A 122 -0.38 -15.60 21.86
C ARG A 122 0.49 -14.36 21.65
N LEU A 123 0.18 -13.64 20.58
CA LEU A 123 0.64 -12.27 20.37
C LEU A 123 -0.48 -11.31 20.79
N LEU A 124 -0.16 -10.40 21.71
CA LEU A 124 -1.02 -9.30 22.13
C LEU A 124 -0.61 -8.07 21.34
N VAL A 125 -1.49 -7.62 20.45
CA VAL A 125 -1.21 -6.53 19.52
C VAL A 125 -2.07 -5.33 19.89
N ARG A 126 -1.47 -4.15 19.91
CA ARG A 126 -2.16 -2.87 20.02
C ARG A 126 -1.83 -2.02 18.81
N ASP A 127 -2.79 -1.83 17.91
CA ASP A 127 -2.60 -1.03 16.69
C ASP A 127 -3.94 -0.52 16.14
N ASN A 128 -3.91 0.24 15.05
CA ASN A 128 -5.09 0.64 14.31
C ASN A 128 -5.77 -0.57 13.63
N LYS A 129 -7.08 -0.44 13.36
CA LYS A 129 -7.90 -1.53 12.82
C LYS A 129 -7.36 -2.14 11.53
N ALA A 130 -6.82 -1.34 10.61
CA ALA A 130 -6.31 -1.83 9.33
C ALA A 130 -5.06 -2.73 9.50
N VAL A 131 -4.18 -2.39 10.45
CA VAL A 131 -3.02 -3.23 10.78
C VAL A 131 -3.44 -4.51 11.49
N LEU A 132 -4.39 -4.44 12.43
CA LEU A 132 -4.92 -5.63 13.10
C LEU A 132 -5.54 -6.63 12.12
N ASP A 133 -6.30 -6.16 11.14
CA ASP A 133 -6.90 -7.01 10.10
C ASP A 133 -5.83 -7.61 9.15
N THR A 134 -4.71 -6.92 8.97
CA THR A 134 -3.56 -7.41 8.19
C THR A 134 -2.79 -8.47 8.96
N LEU A 135 -2.50 -8.23 10.23
CA LEU A 135 -1.85 -9.19 11.13
C LEU A 135 -2.68 -10.45 11.33
N GLN A 136 -4.00 -10.34 11.44
CA GLN A 136 -4.88 -11.50 11.55
C GLN A 136 -4.78 -12.40 10.31
N ARG A 137 -4.81 -11.82 9.11
CA ARG A 137 -4.68 -12.58 7.85
C ARG A 137 -3.30 -13.22 7.72
N TRP A 138 -2.26 -12.49 8.07
CA TRP A 138 -0.90 -13.01 8.08
C TRP A 138 -0.76 -14.17 9.07
N ALA A 139 -1.30 -14.05 10.28
CA ALA A 139 -1.25 -15.11 11.28
C ALA A 139 -1.90 -16.41 10.79
N THR A 140 -3.04 -16.32 10.10
CA THR A 140 -3.71 -17.48 9.49
C THR A 140 -2.84 -18.16 8.42
N GLN A 141 -2.00 -17.41 7.72
CA GLN A 141 -1.08 -17.97 6.72
C GLN A 141 0.15 -18.63 7.35
N MET A 142 0.54 -18.22 8.54
CA MET A 142 1.70 -18.78 9.25
C MET A 142 1.32 -19.99 10.11
N ASP A 143 0.07 -20.07 10.59
CA ASP A 143 -0.40 -21.13 11.48
C ASP A 143 -0.86 -22.39 10.71
N ILE A 144 0.06 -23.00 9.95
CA ILE A 144 -0.22 -24.18 9.12
C ILE A 144 0.41 -25.43 9.79
N PRO A 145 -0.31 -26.57 9.87
CA PRO A 145 0.26 -27.81 10.37
C PRO A 145 1.42 -28.30 9.50
N VAL A 146 2.52 -28.72 10.13
CA VAL A 146 3.61 -29.42 9.46
C VAL A 146 3.31 -30.92 9.38
N GLU A 147 3.42 -31.50 8.18
CA GLU A 147 3.35 -32.97 8.02
C GLU A 147 4.64 -33.59 8.55
N GLN A 148 4.53 -34.51 9.51
CA GLN A 148 5.67 -35.26 10.01
C GLN A 148 6.03 -36.37 9.02
N VAL A 149 7.28 -36.39 8.53
CA VAL A 149 7.81 -37.52 7.76
C VAL A 149 8.32 -38.56 8.75
N GLU A 150 7.69 -39.73 8.80
CA GLU A 150 8.20 -40.88 9.55
C GLU A 150 9.48 -41.41 8.88
N LEU A 151 10.61 -41.37 9.59
CA LEU A 151 11.85 -42.01 9.18
C LEU A 151 11.93 -43.39 9.84
N ALA A 152 11.61 -44.46 9.10
CA ALA A 152 11.78 -45.83 9.56
C ALA A 152 13.15 -46.38 9.14
N ALA A 153 14.01 -46.70 10.12
CA ALA A 153 15.24 -47.45 9.89
C ALA A 153 15.07 -48.89 10.40
N HIS A 154 15.25 -49.87 9.52
CA HIS A 154 15.29 -51.30 9.90
C HIS A 154 16.75 -51.77 9.95
N ILE A 155 17.20 -52.27 11.10
CA ILE A 155 18.50 -52.91 11.27
C ILE A 155 18.27 -54.42 11.30
N VAL A 156 18.94 -55.15 10.41
CA VAL A 156 18.97 -56.63 10.41
C VAL A 156 20.36 -57.08 10.86
N THR A 157 20.43 -57.86 11.93
CA THR A 157 21.68 -58.46 12.41
C THR A 157 21.62 -59.97 12.22
N ILE A 158 22.56 -60.52 11.46
CA ILE A 158 22.75 -61.96 11.30
C ILE A 158 23.90 -62.38 12.21
N ASN A 159 23.65 -63.29 13.15
CA ASN A 159 24.71 -63.94 13.92
C ASN A 159 24.93 -65.35 13.37
N GLU A 160 26.04 -65.56 12.67
CA GLU A 160 26.55 -66.90 12.41
C GLU A 160 27.38 -67.38 13.60
N LYS A 161 26.91 -68.45 14.27
CA LYS A 161 27.72 -69.18 15.24
C LYS A 161 28.56 -70.21 14.49
N VAL A 162 29.87 -69.97 14.39
CA VAL A 162 30.83 -71.01 14.01
C VAL A 162 31.17 -71.82 15.25
N CYS A 163 30.83 -73.11 15.24
CA CYS A 163 31.23 -74.08 16.26
C CYS A 163 32.32 -74.97 15.65
N GLY A 164 33.55 -74.87 16.18
CA GLY A 164 34.69 -75.68 15.76
C GLY A 164 35.32 -76.37 16.98
N SER A 165 35.36 -77.70 16.90
CA SER A 165 35.67 -78.71 17.93
C SER A 165 37.12 -78.73 18.43
N TRP A 166 37.27 -79.23 19.67
CA TRP A 166 38.49 -79.48 20.45
C TRP A 166 39.51 -80.40 19.78
N GLY A 167 40.78 -80.15 20.10
CA GLY A 167 41.91 -81.08 20.05
C GLY A 167 42.79 -80.83 21.27
#